data_AF-A0A920PDV0-F1
#
_entry.id   AF-A0A920PDV0-F1
#
_cell.length_a   1.000
_cell.length_b   1.000
_cell.length_c   1.000
_cell.angle_alpha   90.00
_cell.angle_beta   90.00
_cell.angle_gamma   90.00
#
_symmetry.space_group_name_H-M   'P 1'
#
loop_
_entity.id
_entity.type
_entity.pdbx_description
1 polymer ?
#
loop_
_entity_poly.entity_id
_entity_poly.type
_entity_poly.pdbx_seq_one_letter_code
_entity_poly.pdbx_strand_id
1 'polypeptide(L)'
;MREYFPKNKVEYFVSYYDYYQPEAYVPTTDIYIEKDASVNAHIEQMRLSATKALIERNDTIIVASVSAIYGLGDPELYLNMVLSFKPKR
;
A
#
# COMPACT_ATOMS: atom_id res chain seq x y z
N MET A 1 18.77 1.36 4.62
CA MET A 1 18.13 2.68 4.41
C MET A 1 17.83 3.41 5.70
N ARG A 2 17.07 2.83 6.66
CA ARG A 2 16.80 3.47 7.96
C ARG A 2 18.06 3.89 8.73
N GLU A 3 19.11 3.07 8.70
CA GLU A 3 20.40 3.38 9.34
C GLU A 3 21.12 4.58 8.69
N TYR A 4 20.95 4.78 7.38
CA TYR A 4 21.55 5.90 6.65
C TYR A 4 20.76 7.21 6.80
N PHE A 5 19.45 7.12 7.04
CA PHE A 5 18.55 8.27 7.13
C PHE A 5 17.71 8.26 8.43
N PRO A 6 18.34 8.32 9.61
CA PRO A 6 17.65 8.12 10.90
C PRO A 6 16.67 9.24 11.27
N LYS A 7 16.77 10.41 10.62
CA LYS A 7 15.88 11.57 10.86
C LYS A 7 14.74 11.69 9.83
N ASN A 8 14.82 10.95 8.73
CA ASN A 8 13.84 10.97 7.66
C ASN A 8 12.78 9.89 7.87
N LYS A 9 11.63 10.04 7.22
CA LYS A 9 10.56 9.05 7.27
C LYS A 9 10.81 7.98 6.20
N VAL A 10 11.39 6.85 6.60
CA VAL A 10 11.67 5.72 5.71
C VAL A 10 10.58 4.66 5.85
N GLU A 11 9.77 4.52 4.80
CA GLU A 11 8.59 3.66 4.72
C GLU A 11 8.72 2.57 3.65
N TYR A 12 7.84 1.57 3.72
CA TYR A 12 7.80 0.47 2.74
C TYR A 12 6.44 0.39 2.08
N PHE A 13 6.44 0.12 0.77
CA PHE A 13 5.23 -0.04 -0.02
C PHE A 13 5.36 -1.28 -0.91
N VAL A 14 4.94 -2.43 -0.39
CA VAL A 14 4.99 -3.73 -1.07
C VAL A 14 3.59 -4.34 -1.16
N SER A 15 3.44 -5.45 -1.89
CA SER A 15 2.16 -6.17 -1.91
C SER A 15 1.74 -6.54 -0.50
N TYR A 16 0.49 -6.25 -0.12
CA TYR A 16 -0.07 -6.70 1.14
C TYR A 16 -0.64 -8.12 1.08
N TYR A 17 -0.59 -8.79 -0.07
CA TYR A 17 -1.01 -10.18 -0.18
C TYR A 17 0.13 -11.11 0.23
N ASP A 18 -0.10 -11.96 1.24
CA ASP A 18 0.78 -13.08 1.57
C ASP A 18 0.62 -14.21 0.55
N TYR A 19 -0.60 -14.37 0.02
CA TYR A 19 -0.94 -15.29 -1.06
C TYR A 19 -1.91 -14.61 -2.04
N TYR A 20 -1.70 -14.81 -3.33
CA TYR A 20 -2.56 -14.25 -4.37
C TYR A 20 -2.67 -15.17 -5.58
N GLN A 21 -3.88 -15.66 -5.82
CA GLN A 21 -4.30 -16.36 -7.04
C GLN A 21 -5.27 -15.46 -7.80
N PRO A 22 -4.91 -15.01 -9.03
CA PRO A 22 -5.83 -14.25 -9.85
C PRO A 22 -6.96 -15.14 -10.37
N GLU A 23 -8.08 -14.50 -10.69
CA GLU A 23 -9.13 -15.12 -11.49
C GLU A 23 -8.58 -15.43 -12.89
N ALA A 24 -8.81 -16.64 -13.39
CA ALA A 24 -8.36 -17.05 -14.71
C ALA A 24 -9.28 -18.11 -15.32
N TYR A 25 -9.36 -18.13 -16.65
CA TYR A 25 -9.96 -19.23 -17.39
C TYR A 25 -8.88 -19.92 -18.23
N VAL A 26 -8.79 -21.24 -18.15
CA VAL A 26 -7.81 -22.08 -18.86
C VAL A 26 -8.53 -22.84 -19.97
N PRO A 27 -8.47 -22.37 -21.23
CA PRO A 27 -9.29 -22.91 -22.32
C PRO A 27 -8.95 -24.37 -22.68
N THR A 28 -7.69 -24.78 -22.50
CA THR A 28 -7.23 -26.13 -22.87
C THR A 28 -7.83 -27.23 -22.01
N THR A 29 -8.23 -26.89 -20.78
CA THR A 29 -8.82 -27.83 -19.82
C THR A 29 -10.26 -27.48 -19.47
N ASP A 30 -10.81 -26.41 -20.05
CA ASP A 30 -12.11 -25.84 -19.71
C ASP A 30 -12.30 -25.61 -18.21
N ILE A 31 -11.23 -25.12 -17.54
CA ILE A 31 -11.24 -24.85 -16.10
C ILE A 31 -11.32 -23.35 -15.86
N TYR A 32 -12.30 -22.96 -15.06
CA TYR A 32 -12.34 -21.65 -14.43
C TYR A 32 -11.70 -21.72 -13.05
N ILE A 33 -10.76 -20.81 -12.80
CA ILE A 33 -10.02 -20.66 -11.55
C ILE A 33 -10.53 -19.39 -10.88
N GLU A 34 -11.20 -19.56 -9.74
CA GLU A 34 -11.66 -18.45 -8.93
C GLU A 34 -10.47 -17.70 -8.30
N LYS A 35 -10.69 -16.40 -8.06
CA LYS A 35 -9.77 -15.57 -7.29
C LYS A 35 -9.73 -16.07 -5.85
N ASP A 36 -8.52 -16.27 -5.34
CA ASP A 36 -8.28 -16.56 -3.93
C ASP A 36 -7.08 -15.73 -3.44
N ALA A 37 -7.14 -15.20 -2.24
CA ALA A 37 -6.08 -14.37 -1.70
C ALA A 37 -6.10 -14.30 -0.18
N SER A 38 -4.90 -14.19 0.40
CA SER A 38 -4.70 -13.90 1.83
C SER A 38 -4.00 -12.56 1.99
N VAL A 39 -4.51 -11.73 2.90
CA VAL A 39 -4.02 -10.38 3.14
C VAL A 39 -3.26 -10.29 4.46
N ASN A 40 -2.21 -9.48 4.45
CA ASN A 40 -1.39 -9.17 5.61
C ASN A 40 -1.73 -7.77 6.14
N ALA A 41 -2.46 -7.72 7.26
CA ALA A 41 -2.89 -6.47 7.86
C ALA A 41 -1.71 -5.57 8.27
N HIS A 42 -0.56 -6.15 8.65
CA HIS A 42 0.61 -5.36 9.03
C HIS A 42 1.21 -4.64 7.82
N ILE A 43 1.33 -5.32 6.67
CA ILE A 43 1.84 -4.72 5.44
C ILE A 43 0.87 -3.66 4.91
N GLU A 44 -0.44 -3.88 5.02
CA GLU A 44 -1.42 -2.86 4.64
C GLU A 44 -1.29 -1.61 5.52
N GLN A 45 -1.11 -1.77 6.83
CA GLN A 45 -0.83 -0.65 7.72
C GLN A 45 0.46 0.10 7.34
N MET A 46 1.51 -0.61 6.91
CA MET A 46 2.73 0.01 6.41
C MET A 46 2.49 0.82 5.12
N ARG A 47 1.69 0.29 4.19
CA ARG A 47 1.31 1.01 2.95
C ARG A 47 0.54 2.29 3.27
N LEU A 48 -0.40 2.24 4.21
CA LEU A 48 -1.14 3.42 4.69
C LEU A 48 -0.21 4.45 5.37
N SER A 49 0.78 3.99 6.14
CA SER A 49 1.81 4.88 6.70
C SER A 49 2.64 5.55 5.61
N ALA A 50 2.98 4.82 4.54
CA ALA A 50 3.74 5.34 3.41
C ALA A 50 2.99 6.41 2.60
N THR A 51 1.72 6.17 2.26
CA THR A 51 0.89 7.16 1.54
C THR A 51 0.66 8.41 2.39
N LYS A 52 0.36 8.24 3.69
CA LYS A 52 0.25 9.36 4.64
C LYS A 52 1.54 10.17 4.73
N ALA A 53 2.71 9.51 4.80
CA ALA A 53 4.00 10.19 4.88
C ALA A 53 4.34 11.01 3.63
N LEU A 54 3.92 10.58 2.43
CA LEU A 54 4.07 11.38 1.21
C LEU A 54 3.23 12.66 1.22
N ILE A 55 2.06 12.61 1.84
CA ILE A 55 1.13 13.73 1.90
C ILE A 55 1.57 14.75 2.97
N GLU A 56 2.01 14.26 4.13
CA GLU A 56 2.27 15.12 5.29
C GLU A 56 3.70 15.67 5.36
N ARG A 57 4.65 15.08 4.63
CA ARG A 57 6.08 15.37 4.79
C ARG A 57 6.81 15.42 3.45
N ASN A 58 7.76 16.35 3.37
CA ASN A 58 8.67 16.48 2.22
C ASN A 58 9.93 15.61 2.34
N ASP A 59 10.17 15.00 3.49
CA ASP A 59 11.39 14.25 3.81
C ASP A 59 11.15 12.72 3.93
N THR A 60 10.34 12.20 3.01
CA THR A 60 9.91 10.80 2.96
C THR A 60 10.68 10.01 1.90
N ILE A 61 11.15 8.82 2.27
CA ILE A 61 11.75 7.84 1.35
C ILE A 61 10.89 6.59 1.39
N ILE A 62 10.37 6.16 0.26
CA ILE A 62 9.62 4.90 0.14
C ILE A 62 10.48 3.86 -0.57
N VAL A 63 10.65 2.71 0.08
CA VAL A 63 11.17 1.50 -0.55
C VAL A 63 9.99 0.69 -1.05
N ALA A 64 9.84 0.58 -2.37
CA ALA A 64 8.66 -0.04 -2.98
C ALA A 64 9.00 -1.24 -3.88
N SER A 65 8.04 -2.15 -4.02
CA SER A 65 8.04 -3.15 -5.09
C SER A 65 7.25 -2.63 -6.31
N VAL A 66 7.12 -3.48 -7.34
CA VAL A 66 6.25 -3.23 -8.51
C VAL A 66 4.80 -2.89 -8.11
N SER A 67 4.37 -3.23 -6.90
CA SER A 67 3.05 -2.82 -6.38
C SER A 67 2.80 -1.31 -6.40
N ALA A 68 3.83 -0.47 -6.50
CA ALA A 68 3.70 0.99 -6.59
C ALA A 68 3.11 1.50 -7.92
N ILE A 69 3.13 0.68 -8.98
CA ILE A 69 2.52 1.04 -10.28
C ILE A 69 1.12 0.44 -10.47
N TYR A 70 0.63 -0.31 -9.48
CA TYR A 70 -0.74 -0.81 -9.49
C TYR A 70 -1.72 0.25 -9.01
N GLY A 71 -2.96 0.16 -9.51
CA GLY A 71 -4.02 1.12 -9.25
C GLY A 71 -4.16 1.46 -7.77
N LEU A 72 -3.95 2.74 -7.46
CA LEU A 72 -4.24 3.36 -6.17
C LEU A 72 -5.52 4.18 -6.32
N GLY A 73 -6.24 4.36 -5.21
CA GLY A 73 -7.37 5.29 -5.17
C GLY A 73 -6.91 6.74 -5.40
N ASP A 74 -7.87 7.61 -5.75
CA ASP A 74 -7.61 9.04 -5.94
C ASP A 74 -7.02 9.67 -4.65
N PRO A 75 -5.84 10.32 -4.74
CA PRO A 75 -5.21 10.98 -3.60
C PRO A 75 -6.10 12.04 -2.92
N GLU A 76 -6.90 12.79 -3.68
CA GLU A 76 -7.80 13.82 -3.14
C GLU A 76 -8.94 13.18 -2.34
N LEU A 77 -9.50 12.07 -2.82
CA LEU A 77 -10.50 11.31 -2.08
C LEU A 77 -9.93 10.73 -0.79
N TYR A 78 -8.70 10.20 -0.83
CA TYR A 78 -8.01 9.72 0.37
C TYR A 78 -7.89 10.82 1.43
N LEU A 79 -7.43 12.00 1.03
CA LEU A 79 -7.32 13.17 1.90
C LEU A 79 -8.65 13.58 2.53
N ASN A 80 -9.74 13.55 1.75
CA ASN A 80 -11.08 13.88 2.23
C ASN A 80 -11.65 12.85 3.22
N MET A 81 -11.16 11.61 3.18
CA MET A 81 -11.56 10.55 4.12
C MET A 81 -10.73 10.54 5.41
N VAL A 82 -9.57 11.21 5.44
CA VAL A 82 -8.71 11.26 6.63
C VAL A 82 -9.23 12.32 7.61
N LEU A 83 -9.79 11.85 8.73
CA LEU A 83 -10.24 12.72 9.81
C LEU A 83 -9.04 13.25 10.62
N SER A 84 -8.64 14.49 10.36
CA SER A 84 -7.57 15.17 11.11
C SER A 84 -8.13 15.86 12.36
N PHE A 85 -7.82 15.33 13.55
CA PHE A 85 -8.08 16.02 14.81
C PHE A 85 -6.95 17.00 15.14
N LYS A 86 -7.23 18.29 15.17
CA LYS A 86 -6.35 19.27 15.83
C LYS A 86 -6.84 19.46 17.27
N PRO A 87 -6.00 19.24 18.30
CA PRO A 87 -6.39 19.53 19.66
C PRO A 87 -6.71 21.02 19.78
N LYS A 88 -7.88 21.34 20.34
CA LYS A 88 -8.28 22.70 20.70
C LYS A 88 -7.27 23.19 21.75
N ARG A 89 -6.52 24.24 21.42
CA ARG A 89 -5.73 24.98 22.41
C ARG A 89 -6.64 25.62 23.44
#